data_AF-A0A916Y1L9-F1
#
_entry.id   AF-A0A916Y1L9-F1
#
_cell.length_a   1.000
_cell.length_b   1.000
_cell.length_c   1.000
_cell.angle_alpha   90.00
_cell.angle_beta   90.00
_cell.angle_gamma   90.00
#
_symmetry.space_group_name_H-M   'P 1'
#
loop_
_entity.id
_entity.type
_entity.pdbx_description
1 polymer ?
#
loop_
_entity_poly.entity_id
_entity_poly.type
_entity_poly.pdbx_seq_one_letter_code
_entity_poly.pdbx_strand_id
1 'polypeptide(L)'
;MIRLLYFYLLLLVLPTQGQTDFSKGTYTTLDGVATDAYIASRNWNEPFESIQVKTNLNDSPKTIAIEQLQKLFVSPENQFVRQKIWKAPVWVPDHTELNYTKNEAVFLKLVGYGKVSLYTYYEGTTQRIVYQAKSNRFMEFVPPNATATKTGKPLDYKDQIKADFNSSLYQERDLKQLTYSLLTLIEFVRNYNSYIRDDNQVAYSEVVAMERAPHGEVMEEPDFEVPFAVVEKSPVYPGCENLATEEEIKTCLNTALEALFVKHFKYPKAAAPEHKDKKMFVKFLIQKDGTVQLSSLRAAHPSIDEELRRVFGKMKKLKPGMVRNTAVNVAYFQVFKVKEKK
;
A
#
# COMPACT_ATOMS: atom_id res chain seq x y z
N MET A 1 -22.17 63.19 43.97
CA MET A 1 -22.77 62.17 43.08
C MET A 1 -21.66 61.52 42.27
N ILE A 2 -21.43 60.22 42.41
CA ILE A 2 -20.53 59.44 41.55
C ILE A 2 -21.28 58.14 41.22
N ARG A 3 -21.44 57.82 39.94
CA ARG A 3 -22.11 56.58 39.49
C ARG A 3 -21.09 55.45 39.40
N LEU A 4 -21.39 54.30 40.00
CA LEU A 4 -20.74 53.05 39.60
C LEU A 4 -21.25 52.65 38.21
N LEU A 5 -20.35 52.18 37.37
CA LEU A 5 -20.66 51.55 36.08
C LEU A 5 -20.00 50.18 36.06
N TYR A 6 -20.77 49.15 36.40
CA TYR A 6 -20.34 47.75 36.28
C TYR A 6 -20.30 47.37 34.79
N PHE A 7 -19.10 47.29 34.23
CA PHE A 7 -18.90 46.72 32.89
C PHE A 7 -18.96 45.19 32.99
N TYR A 8 -20.03 44.59 32.48
CA TYR A 8 -20.12 43.14 32.31
C TYR A 8 -19.16 42.71 31.20
N LEU A 9 -17.99 42.18 31.55
CA LEU A 9 -17.05 41.62 30.59
C LEU A 9 -17.59 40.26 30.11
N LEU A 10 -18.36 40.28 29.03
CA LEU A 10 -18.87 39.06 28.40
C LEU A 10 -17.71 38.29 27.77
N LEU A 11 -17.19 37.29 28.50
CA LEU A 11 -16.16 36.37 28.01
C LEU A 11 -16.74 35.50 26.90
N LEU A 12 -16.61 35.98 25.66
CA LEU A 12 -16.81 35.21 24.45
C LEU A 12 -15.76 34.09 24.40
N VAL A 13 -16.13 32.92 24.92
CA VAL A 13 -15.43 31.66 24.66
C VAL A 13 -15.68 31.31 23.19
N LEU A 14 -14.90 31.95 22.30
CA LEU A 14 -14.80 31.51 20.92
C LEU A 14 -14.32 30.07 20.94
N PRO A 15 -15.05 29.10 20.34
CA PRO A 15 -14.54 27.75 20.20
C PRO A 15 -13.27 27.85 19.36
N THR A 16 -12.14 27.42 19.91
CA THR A 16 -10.89 27.29 19.18
C THR A 16 -11.09 26.23 18.10
N GLN A 17 -11.45 26.68 16.89
CA GLN A 17 -11.45 25.82 15.71
C GLN A 17 -10.00 25.39 15.48
N GLY A 18 -9.67 24.19 15.93
CA GLY A 18 -8.42 23.53 15.57
C GLY A 18 -8.33 23.52 14.06
N GLN A 19 -7.33 24.24 13.54
CA GLN A 19 -7.19 24.50 12.10
C GLN A 19 -7.23 23.16 11.36
N THR A 20 -8.32 22.92 10.65
CA THR A 20 -8.55 21.60 10.05
C THR A 20 -7.85 21.58 8.70
N ASP A 21 -6.55 21.29 8.75
CA ASP A 21 -5.68 21.36 7.57
C ASP A 21 -6.18 20.41 6.47
N PHE A 22 -6.33 20.97 5.26
CA PHE A 22 -6.81 20.22 4.10
C PHE A 22 -5.63 19.73 3.26
N SER A 23 -5.42 18.42 3.22
CA SER A 23 -4.43 17.76 2.35
C SER A 23 -4.97 17.60 0.92
N LYS A 24 -4.09 17.66 -0.09
CA LYS A 24 -4.45 17.24 -1.47
C LYS A 24 -4.92 15.77 -1.45
N GLY A 25 -5.95 15.43 -2.21
CA GLY A 25 -6.48 14.06 -2.29
C GLY A 25 -7.50 13.83 -3.40
N THR A 26 -7.93 12.58 -3.55
CA THR A 26 -9.05 12.16 -4.41
C THR A 26 -10.08 11.47 -3.53
N TYR A 27 -11.37 11.76 -3.71
CA TYR A 27 -12.45 10.86 -3.28
C TYR A 27 -13.17 10.26 -4.50
N THR A 28 -13.75 9.08 -4.34
CA THR A 28 -14.59 8.43 -5.37
C THR A 28 -15.93 8.09 -4.75
N THR A 29 -17.02 8.55 -5.34
CA THR A 29 -18.39 8.26 -4.87
C THR A 29 -18.90 6.88 -5.30
N LEU A 30 -20.04 6.42 -4.77
CA LEU A 30 -20.60 5.09 -5.06
C LEU A 30 -20.95 4.85 -6.54
N ASP A 31 -21.17 5.91 -7.30
CA ASP A 31 -21.39 5.90 -8.76
C ASP A 31 -20.09 5.72 -9.57
N GLY A 32 -18.93 5.73 -8.91
CA GLY A 32 -17.61 5.61 -9.53
C GLY A 32 -16.98 6.95 -9.94
N VAL A 33 -17.64 8.10 -9.73
CA VAL A 33 -17.08 9.41 -10.08
C VAL A 33 -15.93 9.75 -9.13
N ALA A 34 -14.72 9.89 -9.69
CA ALA A 34 -13.54 10.31 -8.95
C ALA A 34 -13.35 11.83 -9.05
N THR A 35 -13.21 12.51 -7.90
CA THR A 35 -13.04 13.95 -7.80
C THR A 35 -11.77 14.27 -7.00
N ASP A 36 -10.92 15.14 -7.55
CA ASP A 36 -9.81 15.71 -6.82
C ASP A 36 -10.27 16.89 -5.96
N ALA A 37 -9.73 16.95 -4.75
CA ALA A 37 -10.07 17.97 -3.78
C ALA A 37 -8.92 18.20 -2.79
N TYR A 38 -8.98 19.33 -2.11
CA TYR A 38 -8.39 19.51 -0.80
C TYR A 38 -9.35 18.87 0.22
N ILE A 39 -8.88 17.92 1.01
CA ILE A 39 -9.69 17.05 1.86
C ILE A 39 -9.20 17.10 3.31
N ALA A 40 -10.13 17.24 4.25
CA ALA A 40 -9.87 17.25 5.69
C ALA A 40 -10.82 16.31 6.45
N SER A 41 -10.35 15.82 7.60
CA SER A 41 -11.13 15.11 8.63
C SER A 41 -10.52 15.44 10.00
N ARG A 42 -11.24 15.19 11.09
CA ARG A 42 -10.78 15.51 12.46
C ARG A 42 -9.49 14.78 12.82
N ASN A 43 -9.44 13.47 12.54
CA ASN A 43 -8.25 12.64 12.69
C ASN A 43 -8.41 11.39 11.80
N TRP A 44 -7.44 11.15 10.89
CA TRP A 44 -7.46 9.99 10.00
C TRP A 44 -7.18 8.64 10.69
N ASN A 45 -6.87 8.66 11.99
CA ASN A 45 -6.62 7.48 12.84
C ASN A 45 -7.72 7.26 13.91
N GLU A 46 -8.85 7.96 13.79
CA GLU A 46 -10.05 7.79 14.62
C GLU A 46 -11.27 7.43 13.74
N PRO A 47 -12.41 6.99 14.32
CA PRO A 47 -13.67 6.92 13.60
C PRO A 47 -14.09 8.31 13.08
N PHE A 48 -14.51 8.39 11.81
CA PHE A 48 -15.12 9.59 11.23
C PHE A 48 -16.30 9.24 10.33
N GLU A 49 -17.38 10.00 10.44
CA GLU A 49 -18.64 9.79 9.68
C GLU A 49 -18.68 10.58 8.37
N SER A 50 -17.82 11.59 8.22
CA SER A 50 -17.75 12.45 7.04
C SER A 50 -16.35 13.04 6.85
N ILE A 51 -16.10 13.50 5.62
CA ILE A 51 -14.94 14.33 5.25
C ILE A 51 -15.43 15.74 4.87
N GLN A 52 -14.55 16.73 5.03
CA GLN A 52 -14.70 18.05 4.44
C GLN A 52 -13.90 18.11 3.14
N VAL A 53 -14.50 18.60 2.06
CA VAL A 53 -13.82 18.75 0.76
C VAL A 53 -13.93 20.18 0.22
N LYS A 54 -12.91 20.61 -0.53
CA LYS A 54 -12.91 21.82 -1.36
C LYS A 54 -12.30 21.52 -2.73
N THR A 55 -12.88 22.08 -3.79
CA THR A 55 -12.30 22.02 -5.15
C THR A 55 -11.13 22.99 -5.29
N ASN A 56 -11.24 24.19 -4.73
CA ASN A 56 -10.17 25.20 -4.60
C ASN A 56 -9.99 25.58 -3.13
N LEU A 57 -8.79 25.95 -2.70
CA LEU A 57 -8.53 26.34 -1.29
C LEU A 57 -9.44 27.46 -0.77
N ASN A 58 -9.87 28.36 -1.67
CA ASN A 58 -10.74 29.50 -1.37
C ASN A 58 -12.24 29.12 -1.24
N ASP A 59 -12.65 27.93 -1.68
CA ASP A 59 -14.05 27.50 -1.62
C ASP A 59 -14.51 27.30 -0.18
N SER A 60 -15.80 27.47 0.10
CA SER A 60 -16.40 26.99 1.35
C SER A 60 -16.35 25.45 1.41
N PRO A 61 -15.97 24.85 2.55
CA PRO A 61 -15.98 23.40 2.72
C PRO A 61 -17.36 22.78 2.42
N LYS A 62 -17.36 21.61 1.78
CA LYS A 62 -18.54 20.76 1.60
C LYS A 62 -18.35 19.47 2.39
N THR A 63 -19.35 19.10 3.20
CA THR A 63 -19.38 17.81 3.89
C THR A 63 -19.77 16.69 2.93
N ILE A 64 -19.04 15.58 2.93
CA ILE A 64 -19.41 14.32 2.26
C ILE A 64 -19.40 13.19 3.29
N ALA A 65 -20.50 12.44 3.40
CA ALA A 65 -20.61 11.33 4.34
C ALA A 65 -19.82 10.11 3.85
N ILE A 66 -19.17 9.35 4.75
CA ILE A 66 -18.39 8.17 4.34
C ILE A 66 -19.24 7.10 3.63
N GLU A 67 -20.55 7.07 3.88
CA GLU A 67 -21.52 6.19 3.23
C GLU A 67 -21.55 6.41 1.71
N GLN A 68 -21.35 7.66 1.26
CA GLN A 68 -21.32 8.04 -0.15
C GLN A 68 -19.99 7.71 -0.83
N LEU A 69 -18.96 7.31 -0.07
CA LEU A 69 -17.60 7.07 -0.56
C LEU A 69 -17.34 5.60 -0.88
N GLN A 70 -16.84 5.36 -2.10
CA GLN A 70 -16.31 4.07 -2.57
C GLN A 70 -14.78 3.99 -2.43
N LYS A 71 -14.07 5.11 -2.58
CA LYS A 71 -12.62 5.24 -2.31
C LYS A 71 -12.30 6.62 -1.75
N LEU A 72 -11.21 6.72 -1.02
CA LEU A 72 -10.61 7.99 -0.59
C LEU A 72 -9.09 7.84 -0.53
N PHE A 73 -8.37 8.82 -1.07
CA PHE A 73 -6.93 8.98 -0.94
C PHE A 73 -6.67 10.40 -0.44
N VAL A 74 -5.94 10.54 0.66
CA VAL A 74 -5.53 11.84 1.22
C VAL A 74 -4.04 11.82 1.50
N SER A 75 -3.31 12.72 0.85
CA SER A 75 -1.86 12.82 0.91
C SER A 75 -1.35 13.07 2.35
N PRO A 76 -0.24 12.44 2.77
CA PRO A 76 0.59 11.49 2.01
C PRO A 76 0.07 10.03 2.03
N GLU A 77 -0.51 9.58 3.14
CA GLU A 77 -0.60 8.14 3.48
C GLU A 77 -2.01 7.58 3.60
N ASN A 78 -3.05 8.42 3.66
CA ASN A 78 -4.36 8.00 4.15
C ASN A 78 -5.24 7.47 3.02
N GLN A 79 -5.18 6.16 2.79
CA GLN A 79 -5.97 5.46 1.77
C GLN A 79 -7.12 4.67 2.40
N PHE A 80 -8.33 4.80 1.84
CA PHE A 80 -9.53 4.07 2.24
C PHE A 80 -10.28 3.51 1.04
N VAL A 81 -10.93 2.35 1.22
CA VAL A 81 -11.73 1.68 0.20
C VAL A 81 -13.00 1.05 0.81
N ARG A 82 -14.15 1.23 0.16
CA ARG A 82 -15.39 0.55 0.56
C ARG A 82 -15.39 -0.88 0.03
N GLN A 83 -15.52 -1.86 0.93
CA GLN A 83 -15.50 -3.28 0.58
C GLN A 83 -16.50 -4.08 1.40
N LYS A 84 -16.98 -5.19 0.82
CA LYS A 84 -17.74 -6.20 1.57
C LYS A 84 -16.76 -7.06 2.36
N ILE A 85 -16.83 -6.97 3.69
CA ILE A 85 -16.10 -7.88 4.58
C ILE A 85 -16.93 -9.13 4.87
N TRP A 86 -16.22 -10.23 5.09
CA TRP A 86 -16.76 -11.48 5.60
C TRP A 86 -16.38 -11.61 7.08
N LYS A 87 -17.38 -11.78 7.93
CA LYS A 87 -17.20 -11.97 9.37
C LYS A 87 -17.12 -13.46 9.72
N ALA A 88 -16.38 -13.76 10.79
CA ALA A 88 -16.35 -15.03 11.50
C ALA A 88 -16.53 -16.31 10.63
N PRO A 89 -15.46 -16.87 10.02
CA PRO A 89 -15.53 -18.19 9.42
C PRO A 89 -15.81 -19.25 10.50
N VAL A 90 -16.93 -19.96 10.36
CA VAL A 90 -17.37 -21.02 11.27
C VAL A 90 -17.26 -22.36 10.55
N TRP A 91 -16.73 -23.38 11.23
CA TRP A 91 -16.82 -24.76 10.73
C TRP A 91 -18.29 -25.17 10.54
N VAL A 92 -18.59 -25.85 9.44
CA VAL A 92 -19.81 -26.65 9.34
C VAL A 92 -19.79 -27.72 10.45
N PRO A 93 -20.93 -28.16 11.03
CA PRO A 93 -20.94 -29.00 12.24
C PRO A 93 -20.27 -30.38 12.15
N ASP A 94 -19.86 -30.80 10.95
CA ASP A 94 -19.11 -32.01 10.64
C ASP A 94 -17.59 -31.78 10.46
N HIS A 95 -17.15 -30.51 10.54
CA HIS A 95 -15.80 -30.02 10.26
C HIS A 95 -15.27 -30.28 8.84
N THR A 96 -16.14 -30.51 7.84
CA THR A 96 -15.68 -30.72 6.44
C THR A 96 -15.40 -29.41 5.71
N GLU A 97 -16.20 -28.38 5.95
CA GLU A 97 -16.12 -27.08 5.25
C GLU A 97 -16.16 -25.88 6.21
N LEU A 98 -15.79 -24.70 5.68
CA LEU A 98 -15.86 -23.41 6.38
C LEU A 98 -16.97 -22.53 5.79
N ASN A 99 -17.96 -22.19 6.60
CA ASN A 99 -19.04 -21.27 6.24
C ASN A 99 -18.71 -19.85 6.73
N TYR A 100 -18.72 -18.89 5.80
CA TYR A 100 -18.37 -17.50 6.03
C TYR A 100 -19.66 -16.67 6.04
N THR A 101 -20.08 -16.13 7.19
CA THR A 101 -21.44 -15.59 7.34
C THR A 101 -21.51 -14.07 7.42
N LYS A 102 -22.51 -13.53 6.69
CA LYS A 102 -22.87 -12.11 6.53
C LYS A 102 -21.80 -11.23 5.84
N ASN A 103 -22.26 -10.49 4.83
CA ASN A 103 -21.47 -9.53 4.06
C ASN A 103 -21.93 -8.10 4.39
N GLU A 104 -21.05 -7.29 5.00
CA GLU A 104 -21.33 -5.88 5.32
C GLU A 104 -20.34 -4.98 4.58
N ALA A 105 -20.84 -3.88 4.00
CA ALA A 105 -20.03 -2.95 3.21
C ALA A 105 -19.44 -1.86 4.11
N VAL A 106 -18.17 -2.02 4.49
CA VAL A 106 -17.44 -1.13 5.42
C VAL A 106 -16.39 -0.29 4.69
N PHE A 107 -16.00 0.84 5.28
CA PHE A 107 -14.97 1.72 4.74
C PHE A 107 -13.61 1.40 5.39
N LEU A 108 -12.78 0.67 4.67
CA LEU A 108 -11.51 0.09 5.14
C LEU A 108 -10.35 1.06 4.92
N LYS A 109 -9.65 1.50 5.98
CA LYS A 109 -8.33 2.14 5.88
C LYS A 109 -7.27 1.11 5.53
N LEU A 110 -6.45 1.33 4.52
CA LEU A 110 -5.27 0.50 4.23
C LEU A 110 -4.18 0.77 5.28
N VAL A 111 -3.59 -0.29 5.84
CA VAL A 111 -2.46 -0.20 6.81
C VAL A 111 -1.24 -1.06 6.43
N GLY A 112 -1.34 -1.85 5.35
CA GLY A 112 -0.21 -2.58 4.77
C GLY A 112 -0.62 -3.29 3.47
N TYR A 113 0.31 -3.50 2.55
CA TYR A 113 0.03 -4.12 1.25
C TYR A 113 1.09 -5.18 0.88
N GLY A 114 0.74 -6.11 -0.01
CA GLY A 114 1.67 -7.13 -0.53
C GLY A 114 0.97 -8.43 -0.94
N LYS A 115 1.59 -9.58 -0.63
CA LYS A 115 1.00 -10.93 -0.84
C LYS A 115 -0.24 -11.14 0.04
N VAL A 116 -0.26 -10.48 1.20
CA VAL A 116 -1.43 -10.19 2.01
C VAL A 116 -1.46 -8.68 2.22
N SER A 117 -2.63 -8.06 2.01
CA SER A 117 -2.88 -6.68 2.40
C SER A 117 -3.64 -6.64 3.74
N LEU A 118 -3.36 -5.63 4.55
CA LEU A 118 -4.04 -5.35 5.81
C LEU A 118 -4.79 -4.04 5.75
N TYR A 119 -5.95 -4.05 6.40
CA TYR A 119 -6.83 -2.92 6.54
C TYR A 119 -7.38 -2.85 7.96
N THR A 120 -7.89 -1.67 8.34
CA THR A 120 -8.66 -1.48 9.58
C THR A 120 -9.93 -0.70 9.32
N TYR A 121 -10.96 -0.92 10.13
CA TYR A 121 -12.11 -0.03 10.22
C TYR A 121 -12.58 0.06 11.68
N TYR A 122 -13.56 0.91 11.97
CA TYR A 122 -14.15 1.05 13.30
C TYR A 122 -15.61 0.58 13.31
N GLU A 123 -15.95 -0.21 14.33
CA GLU A 123 -17.30 -0.65 14.64
C GLU A 123 -17.70 -0.02 15.98
N GLY A 124 -18.40 1.11 15.91
CA GLY A 124 -18.47 2.04 17.04
C GLY A 124 -17.07 2.53 17.42
N THR A 125 -16.67 2.32 18.67
CA THR A 125 -15.31 2.60 19.15
C THR A 125 -14.32 1.45 18.96
N THR A 126 -14.78 0.27 18.52
CA THR A 126 -13.92 -0.92 18.42
C THR A 126 -13.17 -0.93 17.08
N GLN A 127 -11.84 -0.86 17.12
CA GLN A 127 -11.03 -1.05 15.91
C GLN A 127 -11.06 -2.53 15.51
N ARG A 128 -11.41 -2.79 14.25
CA ARG A 128 -11.43 -4.11 13.61
C ARG A 128 -10.27 -4.21 12.61
N ILE A 129 -9.71 -5.40 12.46
CA ILE A 129 -8.54 -5.67 11.60
C ILE A 129 -8.99 -6.65 10.52
N VAL A 130 -8.69 -6.32 9.27
CA VAL A 130 -9.15 -7.04 8.08
C VAL A 130 -7.94 -7.38 7.21
N TYR A 131 -7.87 -8.61 6.70
CA TYR A 131 -6.85 -9.03 5.74
C TYR A 131 -7.46 -9.40 4.39
N GLN A 132 -6.64 -9.32 3.34
CA GLN A 132 -6.93 -9.82 2.00
C GLN A 132 -5.73 -10.67 1.57
N ALA A 133 -5.96 -11.96 1.32
CA ALA A 133 -4.91 -12.94 1.01
C ALA A 133 -5.04 -13.44 -0.44
N LYS A 134 -4.76 -14.73 -0.70
CA LYS A 134 -4.88 -15.36 -2.04
C LYS A 134 -6.28 -15.28 -2.68
N SER A 135 -7.33 -14.97 -1.90
CA SER A 135 -8.69 -14.81 -2.41
C SER A 135 -9.12 -13.35 -2.36
N ASN A 136 -9.98 -12.93 -3.29
CA ASN A 136 -10.56 -11.58 -3.35
C ASN A 136 -11.58 -11.30 -2.23
N ARG A 137 -11.52 -12.02 -1.10
CA ARG A 137 -12.36 -11.82 0.08
C ARG A 137 -11.60 -10.99 1.11
N PHE A 138 -12.25 -9.93 1.60
CA PHE A 138 -11.78 -9.16 2.73
C PHE A 138 -12.28 -9.84 4.00
N MET A 139 -11.34 -10.42 4.75
CA MET A 139 -11.63 -11.25 5.93
C MET A 139 -11.37 -10.47 7.21
N GLU A 140 -12.37 -10.35 8.09
CA GLU A 140 -12.11 -9.85 9.44
C GLU A 140 -11.32 -10.91 10.25
N PHE A 141 -10.28 -10.47 10.95
CA PHE A 141 -9.63 -11.32 11.94
C PHE A 141 -10.51 -11.48 13.18
N VAL A 142 -10.66 -12.71 13.64
CA VAL A 142 -11.43 -13.07 14.82
C VAL A 142 -10.52 -12.97 16.07
N PRO A 143 -10.89 -12.16 17.08
CA PRO A 143 -10.14 -12.06 18.33
C PRO A 143 -10.02 -13.41 19.06
N PRO A 144 -8.96 -13.62 19.87
CA PRO A 144 -8.88 -14.79 20.73
C PRO A 144 -10.08 -14.88 21.67
N ASN A 145 -10.49 -16.11 22.00
CA ASN A 145 -11.63 -16.40 22.88
C ASN A 145 -13.00 -15.89 22.38
N ALA A 146 -13.17 -15.64 21.08
CA ALA A 146 -14.48 -15.38 20.48
C ALA A 146 -15.48 -16.51 20.81
N THR A 147 -16.67 -16.11 21.26
CA THR A 147 -17.71 -17.02 21.74
C THR A 147 -18.20 -17.96 20.63
N ALA A 148 -18.47 -19.22 20.98
CA ALA A 148 -19.07 -20.16 20.04
C ALA A 148 -20.48 -19.70 19.62
N THR A 149 -20.78 -19.82 18.33
CA THR A 149 -22.09 -19.53 17.75
C THR A 149 -22.94 -20.81 17.71
N LYS A 150 -24.26 -20.68 17.46
CA LYS A 150 -25.13 -21.86 17.22
C LYS A 150 -24.67 -22.74 16.05
N THR A 151 -23.91 -22.16 15.12
CA THR A 151 -23.32 -22.82 13.95
C THR A 151 -21.93 -23.42 14.22
N GLY A 152 -21.32 -23.19 15.38
CA GLY A 152 -19.98 -23.67 15.73
C GLY A 152 -19.07 -22.59 16.32
N LYS A 153 -17.85 -22.97 16.73
CA LYS A 153 -16.81 -22.01 17.15
C LYS A 153 -16.13 -21.41 15.90
N PRO A 154 -15.99 -20.08 15.79
CA PRO A 154 -15.22 -19.48 14.70
C PRO A 154 -13.72 -19.79 14.85
N LEU A 155 -13.00 -19.86 13.72
CA LEU A 155 -11.53 -19.86 13.75
C LEU A 155 -11.03 -18.54 14.34
N ASP A 156 -10.10 -18.59 15.30
CA ASP A 156 -9.40 -17.38 15.73
C ASP A 156 -8.32 -16.95 14.71
N TYR A 157 -7.82 -15.72 14.83
CA TYR A 157 -6.82 -15.15 13.94
C TYR A 157 -5.60 -16.05 13.65
N LYS A 158 -5.16 -16.90 14.59
CA LYS A 158 -4.01 -17.81 14.36
C LYS A 158 -4.40 -18.97 13.45
N ASP A 159 -5.60 -19.51 13.61
CA ASP A 159 -6.11 -20.57 12.76
C ASP A 159 -6.57 -20.04 11.39
N GLN A 160 -7.10 -18.82 11.33
CA GLN A 160 -7.32 -18.09 10.08
C GLN A 160 -6.01 -17.90 9.30
N ILE A 161 -4.92 -17.51 9.97
CA ILE A 161 -3.59 -17.43 9.33
C ILE A 161 -3.15 -18.81 8.82
N LYS A 162 -3.30 -19.89 9.60
CA LYS A 162 -2.97 -21.26 9.15
C LYS A 162 -3.76 -21.69 7.89
N ALA A 163 -4.99 -21.23 7.73
CA ALA A 163 -5.85 -21.58 6.60
C ALA A 163 -5.52 -20.77 5.33
N ASP A 164 -5.47 -19.44 5.43
CA ASP A 164 -5.42 -18.55 4.25
C ASP A 164 -3.99 -18.13 3.85
N PHE A 165 -3.01 -18.24 4.75
CA PHE A 165 -1.63 -17.83 4.49
C PHE A 165 -0.76 -19.04 4.08
N ASN A 166 0.26 -18.78 3.27
CA ASN A 166 1.19 -19.83 2.85
C ASN A 166 2.15 -20.20 4.01
N SER A 167 1.91 -21.34 4.65
CA SER A 167 2.71 -21.88 5.76
C SER A 167 4.19 -22.14 5.43
N SER A 168 4.60 -22.11 4.16
CA SER A 168 6.02 -22.12 3.80
C SER A 168 6.74 -20.78 4.09
N LEU A 169 6.00 -19.69 4.36
CA LEU A 169 6.50 -18.32 4.51
C LEU A 169 6.54 -17.80 5.97
N TYR A 170 6.29 -18.66 6.95
CA TYR A 170 6.44 -18.37 8.40
C TYR A 170 6.71 -19.67 9.16
N GLN A 171 7.09 -19.61 10.43
CA GLN A 171 7.30 -20.77 11.30
C GLN A 171 6.19 -20.90 12.35
N GLU A 172 5.92 -22.11 12.82
CA GLU A 172 4.86 -22.36 13.82
C GLU A 172 5.11 -21.61 15.14
N ARG A 173 6.39 -21.40 15.52
CA ARG A 173 6.75 -20.58 16.69
C ARG A 173 6.34 -19.12 16.54
N ASP A 174 6.34 -18.59 15.32
CA ASP A 174 5.98 -17.20 15.04
C ASP A 174 4.48 -17.02 15.32
N LEU A 175 3.63 -17.98 14.90
CA LEU A 175 2.21 -18.00 15.27
C LEU A 175 2.00 -18.24 16.77
N LYS A 176 2.79 -19.09 17.42
CA LYS A 176 2.68 -19.31 18.88
C LYS A 176 2.93 -18.00 19.65
N GLN A 177 3.94 -17.23 19.27
CA GLN A 177 4.32 -15.96 19.91
C GLN A 177 3.45 -14.76 19.46
N LEU A 178 2.83 -14.81 18.29
CA LEU A 178 1.96 -13.74 17.78
C LEU A 178 0.83 -13.40 18.77
N THR A 179 0.63 -12.12 19.05
CA THR A 179 -0.48 -11.61 19.88
C THR A 179 -1.50 -10.88 19.03
N TYR A 180 -2.74 -10.77 19.53
CA TYR A 180 -3.82 -10.07 18.85
C TYR A 180 -3.73 -8.55 19.10
N SER A 181 -2.95 -7.85 18.28
CA SER A 181 -2.91 -6.39 18.24
C SER A 181 -2.64 -5.91 16.82
N LEU A 182 -3.02 -4.67 16.51
CA LEU A 182 -2.77 -4.08 15.19
C LEU A 182 -1.28 -4.06 14.85
N LEU A 183 -0.43 -3.62 15.79
CA LEU A 183 1.01 -3.51 15.58
C LEU A 183 1.66 -4.87 15.31
N THR A 184 1.31 -5.91 16.08
CA THR A 184 1.88 -7.26 15.91
C THR A 184 1.35 -7.98 14.67
N LEU A 185 0.12 -7.70 14.24
CA LEU A 185 -0.42 -8.22 12.98
C LEU A 185 0.18 -7.49 11.76
N ILE A 186 0.41 -6.18 11.83
CA ILE A 186 1.17 -5.43 10.82
C ILE A 186 2.60 -5.98 10.71
N GLU A 187 3.28 -6.17 11.84
CA GLU A 187 4.64 -6.75 11.88
C GLU A 187 4.68 -8.15 11.26
N PHE A 188 3.73 -9.03 11.62
CA PHE A 188 3.62 -10.36 11.05
C PHE A 188 3.36 -10.35 9.53
N VAL A 189 2.43 -9.52 9.05
CA VAL A 189 2.14 -9.43 7.61
C VAL A 189 3.29 -8.78 6.84
N ARG A 190 3.97 -7.78 7.41
CA ARG A 190 5.21 -7.20 6.84
C ARG A 190 6.25 -8.29 6.62
N ASN A 191 6.47 -9.13 7.63
CA ASN A 191 7.47 -10.20 7.58
C ASN A 191 7.04 -11.35 6.65
N TYR A 192 5.76 -11.71 6.60
CA TYR A 192 5.22 -12.66 5.63
C TYR A 192 5.33 -12.15 4.17
N ASN A 193 5.06 -10.86 3.96
CA ASN A 193 5.20 -10.21 2.65
C ASN A 193 6.68 -10.14 2.22
N SER A 194 7.61 -9.90 3.13
CA SER A 194 9.06 -9.94 2.83
C SER A 194 9.62 -11.36 2.69
N TYR A 195 8.98 -12.40 3.24
CA TYR A 195 9.54 -13.75 3.26
C TYR A 195 9.69 -14.37 1.86
N ILE A 196 10.89 -14.83 1.55
CA ILE A 196 11.24 -15.51 0.30
C ILE A 196 12.09 -16.72 0.69
N ARG A 197 11.72 -17.93 0.22
CA ARG A 197 12.65 -19.06 0.24
C ARG A 197 13.70 -18.88 -0.88
N ASP A 198 14.96 -19.06 -0.49
CA ASP A 198 16.20 -18.84 -1.22
C ASP A 198 16.53 -17.43 -1.73
N ASP A 199 17.79 -17.08 -1.53
CA ASP A 199 18.54 -15.88 -1.94
C ASP A 199 17.99 -14.47 -1.60
N ASN A 200 18.45 -13.99 -0.45
CA ASN A 200 19.38 -12.86 -0.29
C ASN A 200 19.01 -11.44 -0.78
N GLN A 201 17.74 -11.14 -1.08
CA GLN A 201 17.25 -9.76 -1.29
C GLN A 201 16.09 -9.37 -0.37
N VAL A 202 16.02 -8.07 -0.08
CA VAL A 202 14.95 -7.41 0.65
C VAL A 202 13.92 -6.92 -0.36
N ALA A 203 12.66 -7.32 -0.18
CA ALA A 203 11.55 -6.53 -0.69
C ALA A 203 11.41 -5.31 0.24
N TYR A 204 11.61 -4.10 -0.30
CA TYR A 204 11.57 -2.89 0.51
C TYR A 204 10.15 -2.67 1.07
N SER A 205 10.07 -2.63 2.39
CA SER A 205 9.00 -1.92 3.09
C SER A 205 9.24 -0.43 2.98
N GLU A 206 8.17 0.33 2.76
CA GLU A 206 7.98 1.56 3.52
C GLU A 206 6.92 1.27 4.59
N VAL A 207 7.40 0.94 5.79
CA VAL A 207 6.72 1.41 6.99
C VAL A 207 7.12 2.86 7.12
N VAL A 208 6.18 3.79 6.93
CA VAL A 208 6.43 5.19 7.27
C VAL A 208 6.68 5.26 8.77
N ALA A 209 7.81 5.85 9.16
CA ALA A 209 8.11 6.07 10.57
C ALA A 209 7.17 7.14 11.12
N MET A 210 6.46 6.84 12.21
CA MET A 210 5.55 7.81 12.85
C MET A 210 6.33 8.83 13.70
N GLU A 211 7.21 9.59 13.07
CA GLU A 211 7.86 10.76 13.67
C GLU A 211 6.96 11.99 13.57
N ARG A 212 6.95 12.81 14.63
CA ARG A 212 6.24 14.10 14.62
C ARG A 212 7.16 15.17 14.05
N ALA A 213 7.03 15.44 12.75
CA ALA A 213 7.70 16.59 12.13
C ALA A 213 7.19 17.92 12.74
N PRO A 214 8.09 18.85 13.13
CA PRO A 214 7.70 20.19 13.58
C PRO A 214 7.10 21.08 12.47
N HIS A 215 6.60 22.24 12.89
CA HIS A 215 5.90 23.20 12.04
C HIS A 215 6.87 24.08 11.22
N GLY A 216 6.69 24.10 9.90
CA GLY A 216 6.93 25.30 9.08
C GLY A 216 8.30 25.45 8.38
N GLU A 217 8.56 24.64 7.35
CA GLU A 217 9.47 25.03 6.24
C GLU A 217 8.78 24.79 4.89
N VAL A 218 9.09 25.62 3.88
CA VAL A 218 8.53 25.51 2.52
C VAL A 218 9.39 24.55 1.71
N MET A 219 8.98 23.28 1.66
CA MET A 219 9.59 22.29 0.77
C MET A 219 9.04 22.41 -0.67
N GLU A 220 9.91 22.20 -1.65
CA GLU A 220 9.50 21.89 -3.03
C GLU A 220 8.74 20.54 -3.07
N GLU A 221 7.94 20.29 -4.12
CA GLU A 221 7.08 19.10 -4.16
C GLU A 221 7.92 17.79 -4.09
N PRO A 222 7.74 16.94 -3.05
CA PRO A 222 8.39 15.63 -3.03
C PRO A 222 7.83 14.77 -4.17
N ASP A 223 8.71 14.36 -5.08
CA ASP A 223 8.33 13.86 -6.41
C ASP A 223 7.85 12.39 -6.39
N PHE A 224 6.67 12.20 -5.78
CA PHE A 224 6.07 10.94 -5.35
C PHE A 224 6.13 9.81 -6.40
N GLU A 225 6.74 8.69 -6.02
CA GLU A 225 6.87 7.51 -6.88
C GLU A 225 5.60 6.64 -6.85
N VAL A 226 4.91 6.51 -7.99
CA VAL A 226 3.76 5.60 -8.15
C VAL A 226 4.26 4.17 -8.42
N PRO A 227 3.85 3.14 -7.66
CA PRO A 227 4.29 1.77 -7.94
C PRO A 227 3.72 1.24 -9.27
N PHE A 228 4.59 0.68 -10.11
CA PHE A 228 4.25 0.11 -11.43
C PHE A 228 3.11 -0.93 -11.42
N ALA A 229 2.94 -1.64 -10.30
CA ALA A 229 1.82 -2.55 -10.11
C ALA A 229 0.46 -1.85 -10.25
N VAL A 230 0.34 -0.61 -9.76
CA VAL A 230 -0.92 0.14 -9.62
C VAL A 230 -1.02 1.40 -10.48
N VAL A 231 0.03 1.76 -11.24
CA VAL A 231 -0.04 2.88 -12.20
C VAL A 231 -1.11 2.63 -13.27
N GLU A 232 -1.86 3.68 -13.61
CA GLU A 232 -3.04 3.64 -14.48
C GLU A 232 -2.69 3.43 -15.95
N LYS A 233 -1.64 4.11 -16.44
CA LYS A 233 -0.98 3.81 -17.72
C LYS A 233 0.51 3.58 -17.51
N SER A 234 1.01 2.48 -18.03
CA SER A 234 2.36 1.99 -17.79
C SER A 234 3.42 2.77 -18.57
N PRO A 235 4.63 2.95 -18.03
CA PRO A 235 5.76 3.40 -18.82
C PRO A 235 6.04 2.44 -19.99
N VAL A 236 6.17 2.99 -21.19
CA VAL A 236 6.29 2.20 -22.43
C VAL A 236 7.75 2.13 -22.86
N TYR A 237 8.30 0.92 -22.99
CA TYR A 237 9.63 0.70 -23.53
C TYR A 237 9.67 0.89 -25.06
N PRO A 238 10.74 1.46 -25.65
CA PRO A 238 10.83 1.60 -27.10
C PRO A 238 10.79 0.26 -27.83
N GLY A 239 9.77 0.06 -28.67
CA GLY A 239 9.38 -1.21 -29.29
C GLY A 239 8.03 -1.76 -28.80
N CYS A 240 7.45 -1.22 -27.72
CA CYS A 240 6.17 -1.64 -27.14
C CYS A 240 5.00 -0.70 -27.46
N GLU A 241 5.16 0.30 -28.35
CA GLU A 241 4.24 1.43 -28.52
C GLU A 241 2.87 1.10 -29.11
N ASN A 242 2.73 -0.05 -29.79
CA ASN A 242 1.54 -0.42 -30.56
C ASN A 242 0.74 -1.57 -29.92
N LEU A 243 1.00 -1.88 -28.65
CA LEU A 243 0.28 -2.92 -27.90
C LEU A 243 -1.08 -2.40 -27.43
N ALA A 244 -2.10 -3.25 -27.39
CA ALA A 244 -3.48 -2.84 -27.22
C ALA A 244 -3.90 -2.70 -25.75
N THR A 245 -3.23 -3.41 -24.84
CA THR A 245 -3.60 -3.48 -23.42
C THR A 245 -2.44 -3.14 -22.49
N GLU A 246 -2.78 -2.63 -21.30
CA GLU A 246 -1.80 -2.37 -20.24
C GLU A 246 -1.05 -3.63 -19.80
N GLU A 247 -1.67 -4.82 -19.83
CA GLU A 247 -1.01 -6.08 -19.48
C GLU A 247 0.07 -6.47 -20.49
N GLU A 248 -0.20 -6.28 -21.80
CA GLU A 248 0.81 -6.45 -22.85
C GLU A 248 1.95 -5.43 -22.70
N ILE A 249 1.64 -4.15 -22.42
CA ILE A 249 2.66 -3.11 -22.21
C ILE A 249 3.55 -3.45 -21.00
N LYS A 250 2.96 -3.84 -19.85
CA LYS A 250 3.72 -4.25 -18.66
C LYS A 250 4.58 -5.49 -18.95
N THR A 251 4.04 -6.48 -19.66
CA THR A 251 4.77 -7.69 -20.07
C THR A 251 5.91 -7.38 -21.05
N CYS A 252 5.70 -6.47 -22.00
CA CYS A 252 6.70 -6.05 -22.97
C CYS A 252 7.86 -5.29 -22.31
N LEU A 253 7.60 -4.42 -21.31
CA LEU A 253 8.65 -3.81 -20.50
C LEU A 253 9.49 -4.87 -19.76
N ASN A 254 8.85 -5.79 -19.05
CA ASN A 254 9.53 -6.88 -18.34
C ASN A 254 10.43 -7.68 -19.30
N THR A 255 9.90 -8.05 -20.47
CA THR A 255 10.60 -8.82 -21.50
C THR A 255 11.76 -8.05 -22.13
N ALA A 256 11.60 -6.76 -22.39
CA ALA A 256 12.63 -5.92 -22.98
C ALA A 256 13.83 -5.71 -22.03
N LEU A 257 13.57 -5.60 -20.72
CA LEU A 257 14.61 -5.49 -19.70
C LEU A 257 15.36 -6.81 -19.48
N GLU A 258 14.65 -7.94 -19.45
CA GLU A 258 15.26 -9.28 -19.44
C GLU A 258 16.11 -9.53 -20.69
N ALA A 259 15.64 -9.11 -21.88
CA ALA A 259 16.42 -9.19 -23.11
C ALA A 259 17.65 -8.27 -23.09
N LEU A 260 17.55 -7.05 -22.55
CA LEU A 260 18.69 -6.15 -22.35
C LEU A 260 19.73 -6.76 -21.40
N PHE A 261 19.27 -7.35 -20.29
CA PHE A 261 20.09 -8.07 -19.32
C PHE A 261 20.83 -9.23 -19.98
N VAL A 262 20.12 -10.21 -20.55
CA VAL A 262 20.70 -11.41 -21.19
C VAL A 262 21.67 -11.05 -22.34
N LYS A 263 21.42 -9.94 -23.07
CA LYS A 263 22.28 -9.48 -24.17
C LYS A 263 23.56 -8.77 -23.72
N HIS A 264 23.54 -8.07 -22.60
CA HIS A 264 24.64 -7.15 -22.21
C HIS A 264 25.33 -7.45 -20.89
N PHE A 265 24.77 -8.31 -20.04
CA PHE A 265 25.38 -8.73 -18.78
C PHE A 265 26.50 -9.76 -19.02
N LYS A 266 27.63 -9.54 -18.37
CA LYS A 266 28.83 -10.38 -18.37
C LYS A 266 29.20 -10.67 -16.93
N TYR A 267 29.19 -11.94 -16.56
CA TYR A 267 29.48 -12.34 -15.19
C TYR A 267 30.88 -11.86 -14.74
N PRO A 268 31.02 -11.04 -13.67
CA PRO A 268 32.31 -10.49 -13.27
C PRO A 268 33.28 -11.57 -12.81
N LYS A 269 34.55 -11.52 -13.25
CA LYS A 269 35.60 -12.47 -12.79
C LYS A 269 35.87 -12.42 -11.29
N ALA A 270 35.53 -11.30 -10.62
CA ALA A 270 35.69 -11.11 -9.19
C ALA A 270 34.51 -11.65 -8.36
N ALA A 271 33.42 -12.11 -9.00
CA ALA A 271 32.31 -12.78 -8.32
C ALA A 271 32.52 -14.30 -8.37
N ALA A 272 32.32 -14.97 -7.24
CA ALA A 272 32.50 -16.42 -7.13
C ALA A 272 31.40 -17.19 -7.91
N PRO A 273 31.68 -18.37 -8.50
CA PRO A 273 30.75 -19.05 -9.42
C PRO A 273 29.35 -19.32 -8.84
N GLU A 274 29.26 -19.63 -7.55
CA GLU A 274 28.03 -19.88 -6.78
C GLU A 274 27.17 -18.62 -6.56
N HIS A 275 27.62 -17.45 -7.03
CA HIS A 275 26.81 -16.23 -7.06
C HIS A 275 26.02 -16.07 -8.38
N LYS A 276 26.01 -17.07 -9.28
CA LYS A 276 25.20 -17.08 -10.52
C LYS A 276 23.72 -17.41 -10.29
N ASP A 277 23.44 -18.40 -9.45
CA ASP A 277 22.09 -18.88 -9.14
C ASP A 277 21.28 -17.87 -8.31
N LYS A 278 22.04 -17.01 -7.61
CA LYS A 278 21.56 -15.93 -6.75
C LYS A 278 20.86 -14.86 -7.56
N LYS A 279 19.76 -14.36 -7.02
CA LYS A 279 18.90 -13.36 -7.68
C LYS A 279 19.56 -11.97 -7.56
N MET A 280 19.48 -11.16 -8.60
CA MET A 280 19.96 -9.76 -8.63
C MET A 280 18.76 -8.81 -8.54
N PHE A 281 18.68 -8.03 -7.45
CA PHE A 281 17.56 -7.14 -7.15
C PHE A 281 17.82 -5.76 -7.73
N VAL A 282 16.87 -5.24 -8.53
CA VAL A 282 16.99 -3.93 -9.18
C VAL A 282 15.70 -3.13 -9.00
N LYS A 283 15.79 -1.98 -8.33
CA LYS A 283 14.74 -0.94 -8.34
C LYS A 283 15.13 0.14 -9.35
N PHE A 284 14.19 0.45 -10.22
CA PHE A 284 14.24 1.53 -11.20
C PHE A 284 13.25 2.62 -10.76
N LEU A 285 13.65 3.87 -10.92
CA LEU A 285 12.75 5.01 -10.94
C LEU A 285 12.66 5.49 -12.39
N ILE A 286 11.48 5.35 -12.99
CA ILE A 286 11.20 5.89 -14.33
C ILE A 286 10.57 7.26 -14.13
N GLN A 287 11.29 8.32 -14.50
CA GLN A 287 10.90 9.69 -14.15
C GLN A 287 9.76 10.22 -15.04
N LYS A 288 9.10 11.29 -14.56
CA LYS A 288 8.07 12.06 -15.30
C LYS A 288 8.48 12.42 -16.74
N ASP A 289 9.77 12.65 -17.00
CA ASP A 289 10.26 12.99 -18.33
C ASP A 289 10.46 11.77 -19.25
N GLY A 290 10.47 10.55 -18.69
CA GLY A 290 10.71 9.27 -19.35
C GLY A 290 12.13 8.67 -19.16
N THR A 291 13.06 9.39 -18.52
CA THR A 291 14.39 8.83 -18.18
C THR A 291 14.30 7.77 -17.08
N VAL A 292 15.35 6.97 -16.91
CA VAL A 292 15.37 5.90 -15.91
C VAL A 292 16.62 5.98 -15.05
N GLN A 293 16.39 6.10 -13.74
CA GLN A 293 17.41 6.10 -12.70
C GLN A 293 17.43 4.73 -12.00
N LEU A 294 18.62 4.21 -11.73
CA LEU A 294 18.81 3.04 -10.86
C LEU A 294 18.76 3.48 -9.40
N SER A 295 17.59 3.38 -8.78
CA SER A 295 17.35 3.88 -7.42
C SER A 295 17.80 2.90 -6.33
N SER A 296 17.81 1.59 -6.59
CA SER A 296 18.46 0.61 -5.71
C SER A 296 18.96 -0.62 -6.47
N LEU A 297 20.08 -1.17 -6.01
CA LEU A 297 20.72 -2.37 -6.53
C LEU A 297 21.18 -3.25 -5.37
N ARG A 298 20.93 -4.55 -5.48
CA ARG A 298 21.42 -5.54 -4.53
C ARG A 298 21.64 -6.90 -5.21
N ALA A 299 22.90 -7.18 -5.52
CA ALA A 299 23.40 -8.49 -5.91
C ALA A 299 24.13 -9.18 -4.74
N ALA A 300 24.66 -10.38 -5.00
CA ALA A 300 25.44 -11.13 -4.02
C ALA A 300 26.91 -10.68 -3.91
N HIS A 301 27.38 -9.75 -4.75
CA HIS A 301 28.75 -9.22 -4.72
C HIS A 301 28.82 -7.83 -5.38
N PRO A 302 29.57 -6.85 -4.85
CA PRO A 302 29.57 -5.47 -5.38
C PRO A 302 29.93 -5.34 -6.86
N SER A 303 30.85 -6.19 -7.38
CA SER A 303 31.19 -6.18 -8.81
C SER A 303 30.04 -6.61 -9.73
N ILE A 304 29.03 -7.29 -9.19
CA ILE A 304 27.79 -7.58 -9.93
C ILE A 304 26.90 -6.32 -9.95
N ASP A 305 26.83 -5.55 -8.86
CA ASP A 305 26.10 -4.27 -8.84
C ASP A 305 26.71 -3.23 -9.80
N GLU A 306 28.04 -3.17 -9.91
CA GLU A 306 28.75 -2.37 -10.93
C GLU A 306 28.37 -2.78 -12.36
N GLU A 307 28.36 -4.09 -12.64
CA GLU A 307 27.96 -4.63 -13.93
C GLU A 307 26.48 -4.38 -14.24
N LEU A 308 25.58 -4.47 -13.24
CA LEU A 308 24.17 -4.11 -13.37
C LEU A 308 24.01 -2.62 -13.70
N ARG A 309 24.78 -1.71 -13.06
CA ARG A 309 24.84 -0.28 -13.45
C ARG A 309 25.30 -0.12 -14.90
N ARG A 310 26.34 -0.85 -15.32
CA ARG A 310 26.88 -0.81 -16.70
C ARG A 310 25.93 -1.43 -17.74
N VAL A 311 24.98 -2.29 -17.34
CA VAL A 311 23.96 -2.87 -18.22
C VAL A 311 22.76 -1.94 -18.34
N PHE A 312 22.14 -1.58 -17.21
CA PHE A 312 20.91 -0.79 -17.21
C PHE A 312 21.13 0.70 -17.47
N GLY A 313 22.35 1.23 -17.27
CA GLY A 313 22.76 2.53 -17.81
C GLY A 313 22.77 2.62 -19.35
N LYS A 314 22.45 1.52 -20.06
CA LYS A 314 22.22 1.48 -21.51
C LYS A 314 20.74 1.43 -21.88
N MET A 315 19.83 1.52 -20.92
CA MET A 315 18.41 1.63 -21.19
C MET A 315 18.12 2.87 -22.02
N LYS A 316 17.26 2.72 -23.02
CA LYS A 316 16.70 3.86 -23.74
C LYS A 316 15.74 4.62 -22.82
N LYS A 317 15.53 5.89 -23.13
CA LYS A 317 14.44 6.69 -22.56
C LYS A 317 13.08 6.04 -22.90
N LEU A 318 12.20 5.91 -21.91
CA LEU A 318 10.84 5.36 -22.04
C LEU A 318 9.85 6.48 -22.39
N LYS A 319 8.62 6.12 -22.78
CA LYS A 319 7.47 7.01 -22.54
C LYS A 319 7.12 6.92 -21.04
N PRO A 320 6.92 8.04 -20.32
CA PRO A 320 6.62 8.02 -18.90
C PRO A 320 5.26 7.34 -18.62
N GLY A 321 5.10 6.80 -17.40
CA GLY A 321 3.80 6.34 -16.93
C GLY A 321 2.88 7.51 -16.65
N MET A 322 1.57 7.30 -16.77
CA MET A 322 0.57 8.35 -16.56
C MET A 322 -0.45 7.96 -15.50
N VAL A 323 -0.92 8.96 -14.77
CA VAL A 323 -2.15 8.93 -13.98
C VAL A 323 -3.01 10.13 -14.42
N ARG A 324 -4.25 9.87 -14.84
CA ARG A 324 -5.18 10.83 -15.46
C ARG A 324 -4.59 11.63 -16.62
N ASN A 325 -3.71 10.99 -17.40
CA ASN A 325 -2.91 11.57 -18.49
C ASN A 325 -1.83 12.59 -18.07
N THR A 326 -1.60 12.78 -16.77
CA THR A 326 -0.44 13.50 -16.23
C THR A 326 0.72 12.52 -16.04
N ALA A 327 1.92 12.90 -16.48
CA ALA A 327 3.12 12.08 -16.29
C ALA A 327 3.50 12.00 -14.81
N VAL A 328 3.84 10.80 -14.34
CA VAL A 328 4.24 10.53 -12.95
C VAL A 328 5.58 9.80 -12.89
N ASN A 329 6.28 9.96 -11.78
CA ASN A 329 7.39 9.08 -11.42
C ASN A 329 6.84 7.67 -11.15
N VAL A 330 7.47 6.64 -11.72
CA VAL A 330 7.06 5.25 -11.55
C VAL A 330 8.17 4.42 -10.91
N ALA A 331 7.90 3.92 -9.71
CA ALA A 331 8.73 2.92 -9.04
C ALA A 331 8.48 1.55 -9.68
N TYR A 332 9.53 0.98 -10.26
CA TYR A 332 9.50 -0.35 -10.86
C TYR A 332 10.59 -1.23 -10.26
N PHE A 333 10.30 -2.52 -10.07
CA PHE A 333 11.20 -3.47 -9.43
C PHE A 333 11.19 -4.78 -10.22
N GLN A 334 12.38 -5.29 -10.56
CA GLN A 334 12.52 -6.53 -11.33
C GLN A 334 13.62 -7.43 -10.76
N VAL A 335 13.28 -8.72 -10.74
CA VAL A 335 14.17 -9.83 -10.36
C VAL A 335 14.92 -10.30 -11.60
N PHE A 336 16.26 -10.26 -11.58
CA PHE A 336 17.09 -10.88 -12.61
C PHE A 336 17.83 -12.11 -12.05
N LYS A 337 18.16 -13.07 -12.94
CA LYS A 337 19.00 -14.24 -12.65
C LYS A 337 19.97 -14.47 -13.79
N VAL A 338 21.16 -15.01 -13.51
CA VAL A 338 22.03 -15.51 -14.58
C VAL A 338 21.40 -16.78 -15.15
N LYS A 339 20.96 -16.75 -16.40
CA LYS A 339 20.56 -17.96 -17.13
C LYS A 339 21.81 -18.65 -17.65
N GLU A 340 21.99 -19.92 -17.31
CA GLU A 340 23.00 -20.74 -17.96
C GLU A 340 22.69 -20.86 -19.46
N LYS A 341 23.71 -20.73 -20.30
CA LYS A 341 23.64 -21.16 -21.69
C LYS A 341 23.86 -22.66 -21.73
N LYS A 342 22.82 -23.40 -22.11
CA LYS A 342 22.95 -24.74 -22.68
C LYS A 342 23.57 -24.66 -24.07
#